data_AF-X1UJX7-F1
#
_entry.id   AF-X1UJX7-F1
#
_cell.length_a   1.000
_cell.length_b   1.000
_cell.length_c   1.000
_cell.angle_alpha   90.00
_cell.angle_beta   90.00
_cell.angle_gamma   90.00
#
_symmetry.space_group_name_H-M   'P 1'
#
loop_
_entity.id
_entity.type
_entity.pdbx_description
1 polymer ?
#
loop_
_entity_poly.entity_id
_entity_poly.type
_entity_poly.pdbx_seq_one_letter_code
_entity_poly.pdbx_strand_id
1 'polypeptide(L)'
;KTVVATINEIIKELKAQSQVDVEHIGHIILAGNTTMTQILLGLDPKYIRLAPYIPVANFFPPVRANSLGIEVGKQVYLFTFPSVAS
;
A
#
# COMPACT_ATOMS: atom_id res chain seq x y z
N LYS A 1 -9.38 2.27 5.61
CA LYS A 1 -9.70 3.62 5.08
C LYS A 1 -8.69 4.68 5.53
N THR A 2 -8.36 4.78 6.82
CA THR A 2 -7.42 5.79 7.34
C THR A 2 -6.06 5.80 6.64
N VAL A 3 -5.43 4.62 6.44
CA VAL A 3 -4.10 4.53 5.80
C VAL A 3 -4.09 5.12 4.38
N VAL A 4 -5.11 4.81 3.57
CA VAL A 4 -5.24 5.32 2.20
C VAL A 4 -5.43 6.84 2.20
N ALA A 5 -6.24 7.36 3.14
CA ALA A 5 -6.42 8.80 3.28
C ALA A 5 -5.10 9.51 3.62
N THR A 6 -4.30 8.97 4.54
CA THR A 6 -2.99 9.50 4.87
C THR A 6 -2.04 9.47 3.67
N ILE A 7 -2.04 8.38 2.88
CA ILE A 7 -1.24 8.28 1.66
C ILE A 7 -1.65 9.38 0.66
N ASN A 8 -2.95 9.59 0.45
CA ASN A 8 -3.44 10.62 -0.46
C ASN A 8 -3.08 12.04 0.02
N GLU A 9 -3.12 12.31 1.33
CA GLU A 9 -2.66 13.58 1.88
C GLU A 9 -1.16 13.82 1.64
N ILE A 10 -0.32 12.80 1.85
CA ILE A 10 1.12 12.88 1.58
C ILE A 10 1.37 13.13 0.09
N ILE A 11 0.68 12.42 -0.81
CA ILE A 11 0.81 12.63 -2.26
C ILE A 11 0.42 14.07 -2.63
N LYS A 12 -0.66 14.60 -2.06
CA LYS A 12 -1.11 15.97 -2.29
C LYS A 12 -0.09 16.99 -1.82
N GLU A 13 0.52 16.77 -0.66
CA GLU A 13 1.59 17.63 -0.13
C GLU A 13 2.83 17.60 -1.03
N LEU A 14 3.29 16.40 -1.44
CA LEU A 14 4.43 16.25 -2.34
C LEU A 14 4.17 16.87 -3.71
N LYS A 15 2.95 16.76 -4.24
CA LYS A 15 2.55 17.46 -5.47
C LYS A 15 2.65 18.97 -5.31
N ALA A 16 2.17 19.52 -4.20
CA ALA A 16 2.23 20.96 -3.94
C ALA A 16 3.68 21.47 -3.84
N GLN A 17 4.58 20.68 -3.25
CA GLN A 17 6.00 21.03 -3.09
C GLN A 17 6.81 20.87 -4.39
N SER A 18 6.58 19.79 -5.14
CA SER A 18 7.38 19.45 -6.32
C SER A 18 6.82 19.98 -7.64
N GLN A 19 5.54 20.37 -7.67
CA GLN A 19 4.78 20.69 -8.88
C GLN A 19 4.71 19.54 -9.90
N VAL A 20 4.96 18.30 -9.46
CA VAL A 20 4.82 17.11 -10.31
C VAL A 20 3.38 16.60 -10.24
N ASP A 21 2.74 16.54 -11.40
CA ASP A 21 1.40 15.98 -11.55
C ASP A 21 1.37 14.45 -11.34
N VAL A 22 0.25 13.94 -10.80
CA VAL A 22 0.12 12.53 -10.40
C VAL A 22 0.15 11.56 -11.59
N GLU A 23 -0.09 12.09 -12.79
CA GLU A 23 0.02 11.45 -14.08
C GLU A 23 1.46 11.05 -14.42
N HIS A 24 2.44 11.76 -13.85
CA HIS A 24 3.88 11.47 -14.01
C HIS A 24 4.41 10.46 -12.98
N ILE A 25 3.60 10.03 -12.02
CA ILE A 25 3.95 8.94 -11.12
C ILE A 25 3.86 7.65 -11.92
N GLY A 26 4.97 6.90 -12.00
CA GLY A 26 5.01 5.63 -12.73
C GLY A 26 4.60 4.42 -11.86
N HIS A 27 5.11 4.36 -10.64
CA HIS A 27 4.95 3.22 -9.73
C HIS A 27 4.97 3.69 -8.27
N ILE A 28 4.34 2.92 -7.40
CA ILE A 28 4.41 3.09 -5.94
C ILE A 28 5.04 1.82 -5.34
N ILE A 29 6.02 2.01 -4.47
CA ILE A 29 6.62 0.91 -3.71
C ILE A 29 6.23 1.07 -2.25
N LEU A 30 5.60 0.04 -1.68
CA LEU A 30 5.21 -0.03 -0.28
C LEU A 30 6.19 -0.88 0.50
N ALA A 31 6.82 -0.26 1.49
CA ALA A 31 7.52 -0.96 2.56
C ALA A 31 6.76 -0.73 3.88
N GLY A 32 6.42 -1.82 4.55
CA GLY A 32 5.71 -1.80 5.82
C GLY A 32 5.79 -3.17 6.48
N ASN A 33 5.52 -3.22 7.79
CA ASN A 33 5.38 -4.50 8.47
C ASN A 33 4.16 -5.27 7.95
N THR A 34 4.13 -6.58 8.23
CA THR A 34 3.15 -7.53 7.70
C THR A 34 1.70 -7.14 8.01
N THR A 35 1.45 -6.61 9.21
CA THR A 35 0.13 -6.12 9.62
C THR A 35 -0.30 -4.93 8.78
N MET A 36 0.57 -3.92 8.61
CA MET A 36 0.25 -2.73 7.82
C MET A 36 0.06 -3.03 6.34
N THR A 37 0.86 -3.94 5.79
CA THR A 37 0.71 -4.40 4.41
C THR A 37 -0.64 -5.07 4.20
N GLN A 38 -1.06 -5.98 5.09
CA GLN A 38 -2.37 -6.63 5.00
C GLN A 38 -3.53 -5.64 5.14
N ILE A 39 -3.45 -4.70 6.10
CA ILE A 39 -4.49 -3.67 6.29
C ILE A 39 -4.64 -2.79 5.04
N LEU A 40 -3.52 -2.38 4.41
CA LEU A 40 -3.57 -1.56 3.20
C LEU A 40 -4.20 -2.32 2.04
N LEU A 41 -3.89 -3.61 1.90
CA LEU A 41 -4.44 -4.48 0.85
C LEU A 41 -5.88 -4.94 1.14
N GLY A 42 -6.49 -4.50 2.25
CA GLY A 42 -7.86 -4.86 2.62
C GLY A 42 -8.02 -6.29 3.13
N LEU A 43 -6.93 -6.91 3.59
CA LEU A 43 -6.90 -8.27 4.14
C LEU A 43 -7.09 -8.24 5.67
N ASP A 44 -7.66 -9.31 6.23
CA ASP A 44 -7.85 -9.45 7.68
C ASP A 44 -6.55 -9.93 8.38
N PRO A 45 -5.89 -9.10 9.22
CA PRO A 45 -4.65 -9.46 9.90
C PRO A 45 -4.87 -10.31 11.17
N LYS A 46 -6.10 -10.76 11.47
CA LYS A 46 -6.44 -11.45 12.73
C LYS A 46 -5.50 -12.59 13.11
N TYR A 47 -5.05 -13.40 12.14
CA TYR A 47 -4.26 -14.60 12.40
C TYR A 47 -2.76 -14.34 12.57
N ILE A 48 -2.29 -13.13 12.28
CA ILE A 48 -0.89 -12.72 12.52
C ILE A 48 -0.57 -12.76 14.03
N ARG A 49 -1.56 -12.49 14.90
CA ARG A 49 -1.39 -12.44 16.37
C ARG A 49 -1.87 -13.68 17.12
N LEU A 50 -2.36 -14.70 16.42
CA LEU A 50 -2.89 -15.93 17.02
C LEU A 50 -1.99 -17.09 16.66
N ALA A 51 -1.61 -17.91 17.64
CA ALA A 51 -0.79 -19.09 17.38
C ALA A 51 -1.40 -19.96 16.24
N PRO A 52 -0.61 -20.37 15.24
CA PRO A 52 0.86 -20.31 15.17
C PRO A 52 1.44 -19.07 14.44
N TYR A 53 0.75 -17.92 14.48
CA TYR A 53 1.16 -16.61 13.96
C TYR A 53 1.36 -16.60 12.45
N ILE A 54 0.30 -16.95 11.70
CA ILE A 54 0.38 -17.10 10.24
C ILE A 54 -0.17 -15.85 9.55
N PRO A 55 0.62 -15.19 8.68
CA PRO A 55 0.11 -14.12 7.83
C PRO A 55 -0.71 -14.66 6.64
N VAL A 56 -1.55 -13.81 6.05
CA VAL A 56 -2.37 -14.19 4.87
C VAL A 56 -1.49 -14.58 3.69
N ALA A 57 -0.41 -13.82 3.44
CA ALA A 57 0.61 -14.16 2.46
C ALA A 57 1.92 -13.42 2.78
N ASN A 58 3.04 -13.97 2.30
CA ASN A 58 4.35 -13.33 2.36
C ASN A 58 4.69 -12.51 1.12
N PHE A 59 4.01 -12.81 0.00
CA PHE A 59 4.19 -12.15 -1.29
C PHE A 59 2.83 -11.77 -1.85
N PHE A 60 2.70 -10.53 -2.29
CA PHE A 60 1.52 -10.04 -2.99
C PHE A 60 1.92 -9.66 -4.42
N PRO A 61 1.15 -10.05 -5.45
CA PRO A 61 1.40 -9.57 -6.80
C PRO A 61 1.19 -8.04 -6.85
N PRO A 62 1.77 -7.34 -7.84
CA PRO A 62 1.52 -5.92 -8.03
C PRO A 62 0.02 -5.66 -8.20
N VAL A 63 -0.49 -4.66 -7.50
CA VAL A 63 -1.91 -4.28 -7.56
C VAL A 63 -2.06 -2.88 -8.13
N ARG A 64 -3.18 -2.59 -8.80
CA ARG A 64 -3.44 -1.22 -9.27
C ARG A 64 -3.66 -0.31 -8.07
N ALA A 65 -2.91 0.79 -7.98
CA ALA A 65 -2.98 1.71 -6.84
C ALA A 65 -4.41 2.27 -6.66
N ASN A 66 -5.08 2.58 -7.78
CA ASN A 66 -6.45 3.08 -7.81
C ASN A 66 -7.48 2.08 -7.24
N SER A 67 -7.21 0.77 -7.33
CA SER A 67 -8.11 -0.26 -6.77
C SER A 67 -8.13 -0.23 -5.24
N LEU A 68 -7.09 0.33 -4.62
CA LEU A 68 -6.98 0.56 -3.17
C LEU A 68 -7.53 1.94 -2.76
N GLY A 69 -7.94 2.78 -3.72
CA GLY A 69 -8.38 4.16 -3.47
C GLY A 69 -7.25 5.19 -3.42
N ILE A 70 -6.05 4.85 -3.88
CA ILE A 70 -4.94 5.80 -3.97
C ILE A 70 -5.13 6.70 -5.21
N GLU A 71 -5.05 8.01 -5.01
CA GLU A 71 -5.37 9.04 -6.01
C GLU A 71 -4.17 9.33 -6.92
N VAL A 72 -3.88 8.42 -7.85
CA VAL A 72 -2.81 8.53 -8.85
C VAL A 72 -3.28 8.10 -10.25
N GLY A 73 -2.41 8.21 -11.26
CA GLY A 73 -2.71 7.76 -12.63
C GLY A 73 -3.16 6.28 -12.69
N LYS A 74 -4.08 5.95 -13.62
CA LYS A 74 -4.66 4.58 -13.76
C LYS A 74 -3.64 3.50 -14.13
N GLN A 75 -2.50 3.93 -14.67
CA GLN A 75 -1.37 3.08 -15.04
C GLN A 75 -0.53 2.63 -13.83
N VAL A 76 -0.69 3.29 -12.67
CA VAL A 76 0.21 3.11 -11.52
C VAL A 76 -0.09 1.81 -10.81
N TYR A 77 0.95 0.99 -10.71
CA TYR A 77 0.97 -0.20 -9.86
C TYR A 77 1.64 0.08 -8.52
N LEU A 78 1.07 -0.51 -7.48
CA LEU A 78 1.66 -0.61 -6.15
C LEU A 78 2.31 -1.99 -6.00
N PHE A 79 3.57 -1.98 -5.59
CA PHE A 79 4.37 -3.18 -5.28
C PHE A 79 4.63 -3.21 -3.78
N THR A 80 4.50 -4.37 -3.17
CA THR A 80 4.81 -4.55 -1.74
C THR A 80 6.15 -5.23 -1.58
N PHE A 81 6.94 -4.80 -0.59
CA PHE A 81 8.05 -5.61 -0.12
C PHE A 81 7.55 -6.93 0.48
N PRO A 82 8.28 -8.05 0.28
CA PRO A 82 7.90 -9.32 0.85
C PRO A 82 7.92 -9.27 2.37
N SER A 83 6.91 -9.87 2.99
CA SER A 83 6.83 -10.03 4.43
C SER A 83 7.64 -11.27 4.85
N VAL A 84 8.42 -11.16 5.94
CA VAL A 84 9.27 -12.26 6.42
C VAL A 84 8.54 -13.10 7.48
N ALA A 85 7.89 -12.44 8.43
CA ALA A 85 7.18 -13.06 9.55
C ALA A 85 6.02 -12.17 10.01
N SER A 86 5.25 -12.65 10.99
CA SER A 86 4.14 -11.94 11.62
C SER A 86 4.55 -10.70 12.41
#